data_AF-A0A0D2NEA6-F1
#
_entry.id   AF-A0A0D2NEA6-F1
#
_cell.length_a   1.000
_cell.length_b   1.000
_cell.length_c   1.000
_cell.angle_alpha   90.00
_cell.angle_beta   90.00
_cell.angle_gamma   90.00
#
_symmetry.space_group_name_H-M   'P 1'
#
loop_
_entity.id
_entity.type
_entity.pdbx_description
1 polymer ?
#
loop_
_entity_poly.entity_id
_entity_poly.type
_entity_poly.pdbx_seq_one_letter_code
_entity_poly.pdbx_strand_id
1 'polypeptide(L)'
;MAIPLSFFLLLFPLLAPTFVLSSPVQDPEQVVQQVNESIRNATMARRSLGFLSCGTGNPIDDCWRCDHHWEKNRQKLADCAIGFGKHAIGGRDGKIYVVTDPSDHDPVNPKPGTLRYAVIQDEPLWIIFARDMTIKLKEELLMNSFKTIDGRGVSVHISGGPCITVQYVTNIIIHGINIHDCKRGGNAYVRDSPTHYGWRTISDGDGVSIFGGSHVWVDHCSLSNCNDGLIDAIHGSTAITISNNYLTHHNKVMLLGHSDTYKQDKNMQVTIAFNHFGEGLVQRMPRCRHGYFHVVNNDYTHWEMYAIGGSADPTINSQGNRFLAPNDADNKEVYTIISLIGSNIETGGGGGERG
;
A
#
# COMPACT_ATOMS: atom_id res chain seq x y z
N MET A 1 61.98 -36.47 -36.63
CA MET A 1 60.77 -35.62 -36.53
C MET A 1 59.57 -36.50 -36.24
N ALA A 2 59.09 -36.47 -35.00
CA ALA A 2 57.73 -36.80 -34.56
C ALA A 2 57.71 -36.59 -33.04
N ILE A 3 56.95 -35.60 -32.55
CA ILE A 3 56.74 -35.33 -31.12
C ILE A 3 55.36 -35.89 -30.78
N PRO A 4 55.17 -36.64 -29.67
CA PRO A 4 53.86 -37.14 -29.29
C PRO A 4 53.08 -36.07 -28.52
N LEU A 5 51.85 -35.79 -28.96
CA LEU A 5 50.89 -34.96 -28.24
C LEU A 5 50.28 -35.81 -27.10
N SER A 6 50.57 -35.48 -25.84
CA SER A 6 49.82 -36.01 -24.70
C SER A 6 48.56 -35.18 -24.49
N PHE A 7 47.40 -35.84 -24.54
CA PHE A 7 46.08 -35.27 -24.30
C PHE A 7 45.89 -35.08 -22.78
N PHE A 8 45.84 -33.83 -22.31
CA PHE A 8 45.46 -33.51 -20.93
C PHE A 8 43.92 -33.43 -20.86
N LEU A 9 43.29 -34.42 -20.22
CA LEU A 9 41.86 -34.39 -19.87
C LEU A 9 41.68 -33.45 -18.66
N LEU A 10 41.27 -32.21 -18.92
CA LEU A 10 40.84 -31.27 -17.89
C LEU A 10 39.42 -31.65 -17.45
N LEU A 11 39.31 -32.26 -16.26
CA LEU A 11 38.05 -32.50 -15.58
C LEU A 11 37.54 -31.17 -15.01
N PHE A 12 36.63 -30.50 -15.71
CA PHE A 12 35.94 -29.33 -15.16
C PHE A 12 34.90 -29.81 -14.12
N PRO A 13 34.95 -29.31 -12.87
CA PRO A 13 33.87 -29.60 -11.92
C PRO A 13 32.62 -28.85 -12.39
N LEU A 14 31.55 -29.59 -12.70
CA LEU A 14 30.22 -28.99 -12.84
C LEU A 14 29.81 -28.41 -11.48
N LEU A 15 29.96 -27.10 -11.32
CA LEU A 15 29.26 -26.35 -10.29
C LEU A 15 27.77 -26.36 -10.64
N ALA A 16 27.02 -27.30 -10.05
CA ALA A 16 25.58 -27.22 -10.05
C ALA A 16 25.17 -25.92 -9.33
N PRO A 17 24.32 -25.07 -9.92
CA PRO A 17 23.83 -23.89 -9.22
C PRO A 17 23.00 -24.36 -8.03
N THR A 18 23.49 -24.13 -6.83
CA THR A 18 22.67 -24.19 -5.62
C THR A 18 21.65 -23.06 -5.71
N PHE A 19 20.44 -23.38 -6.16
CA PHE A 19 19.31 -22.47 -6.01
C PHE A 19 19.05 -22.34 -4.51
N VAL A 20 19.61 -21.31 -3.89
CA VAL A 20 19.16 -20.87 -2.58
C VAL A 20 17.74 -20.36 -2.80
N LEU A 21 16.75 -21.13 -2.36
CA LEU A 21 15.38 -20.65 -2.26
C LEU A 21 15.38 -19.52 -1.21
N SER A 22 15.65 -18.30 -1.65
CA SER A 22 15.38 -17.10 -0.85
C SER A 22 13.90 -17.14 -0.52
N SER A 23 13.56 -17.11 0.77
CA SER A 23 12.18 -16.84 1.17
C SER A 23 11.74 -15.51 0.52
N PRO A 24 10.57 -15.44 -0.15
CA PRO A 24 10.05 -14.19 -0.68
C PRO A 24 9.63 -13.20 0.44
N VAL A 25 9.60 -13.68 1.68
CA VAL A 25 9.23 -12.92 2.88
C VAL A 25 10.49 -12.28 3.48
N GLN A 26 10.48 -10.95 3.63
CA GLN A 26 11.59 -10.21 4.22
C GLN A 26 11.71 -10.53 5.71
N ASP A 27 12.90 -10.38 6.29
CA ASP A 27 13.04 -10.41 7.75
C ASP A 27 12.34 -9.16 8.36
N PRO A 28 11.24 -9.32 9.12
CA PRO A 28 10.50 -8.19 9.66
C PRO A 28 11.34 -7.26 10.53
N GLU A 29 12.25 -7.83 11.34
CA GLU A 29 13.05 -7.03 12.27
C GLU A 29 14.03 -6.13 11.53
N GLN A 30 14.66 -6.66 10.48
CA GLN A 30 15.55 -5.90 9.61
C GLN A 30 14.82 -4.75 8.91
N VAL A 31 13.62 -4.99 8.39
CA VAL A 31 12.82 -3.95 7.71
C VAL A 31 12.39 -2.87 8.71
N VAL A 32 11.93 -3.25 9.90
CA VAL A 32 11.58 -2.32 10.98
C VAL A 32 12.77 -1.47 11.40
N GLN A 33 13.95 -2.07 11.53
CA GLN A 33 15.18 -1.34 11.86
C GLN A 33 15.50 -0.29 10.79
N GLN A 34 15.42 -0.65 9.50
CA GLN A 34 15.65 0.28 8.38
C GLN A 34 14.64 1.44 8.38
N VAL A 35 13.36 1.17 8.66
CA VAL A 35 12.34 2.22 8.81
C VAL A 35 12.71 3.18 9.94
N ASN A 36 13.09 2.64 11.11
CA ASN A 36 13.50 3.44 12.26
C ASN A 36 14.78 4.25 12.01
N GLU A 37 15.75 3.71 11.27
CA GLU A 37 16.93 4.46 10.83
C GLU A 37 16.56 5.61 9.89
N SER A 38 15.69 5.35 8.91
CA SER A 38 15.19 6.36 7.98
C SER A 38 14.49 7.52 8.69
N ILE A 39 13.59 7.20 9.65
CA ILE A 39 12.89 8.19 10.48
C ILE A 39 13.87 8.99 11.33
N ARG A 40 14.82 8.33 12.00
CA ARG A 40 15.83 9.02 12.83
C ARG A 40 16.67 9.96 12.00
N ASN A 41 17.13 9.54 10.82
CA ASN A 41 17.92 10.37 9.93
C ASN A 41 17.13 11.60 9.44
N ALA A 42 15.88 11.43 8.99
CA ALA A 42 15.03 12.54 8.60
C ALA A 42 14.75 13.51 9.76
N THR A 43 14.49 12.98 10.96
CA THR A 43 14.26 13.79 12.16
C THR A 43 15.50 14.59 12.57
N MET A 44 16.69 13.98 12.52
CA MET A 44 17.96 14.66 12.81
C MET A 44 18.25 15.75 11.77
N ALA A 45 18.05 15.45 10.48
CA ALA A 45 18.18 16.43 9.42
C ALA A 45 17.26 17.63 9.69
N ARG A 46 15.97 17.41 9.96
CA ARG A 46 15.01 18.47 10.32
C ARG A 46 15.44 19.32 11.52
N ARG A 47 16.06 18.73 12.54
CA ARG A 47 16.54 19.49 13.72
C ARG A 47 17.73 20.40 13.41
N SER A 48 18.51 20.07 12.39
CA SER A 48 19.65 20.86 11.91
C SER A 48 19.27 21.95 10.89
N LEU A 49 18.00 22.01 10.53
CA LEU A 49 17.45 22.81 9.45
C LEU A 49 16.83 24.13 9.97
N GLY A 50 17.01 25.23 9.23
CA GLY A 50 16.34 26.51 9.50
C GLY A 50 14.87 26.51 9.07
N PHE A 51 14.06 27.43 9.59
CA PHE A 51 12.59 27.48 9.43
C PHE A 51 12.05 27.40 7.98
N LEU A 52 12.86 27.75 6.96
CA LEU A 52 12.48 27.79 5.54
C LEU A 52 13.08 26.66 4.68
N SER A 53 13.68 25.64 5.28
CA SER A 53 14.35 24.56 4.54
C SER A 53 13.45 23.36 4.27
N CYS A 54 13.75 22.62 3.20
CA CYS A 54 12.99 21.43 2.87
C CYS A 54 13.38 20.26 3.78
N GLY A 55 12.40 19.72 4.52
CA GLY A 55 12.60 18.66 5.49
C GLY A 55 11.53 18.72 6.58
N THR A 56 10.61 17.79 6.53
CA THR A 56 9.47 17.64 7.44
C THR A 56 9.75 16.66 8.57
N GLY A 57 10.81 15.84 8.43
CA GLY A 57 11.09 14.71 9.33
C GLY A 57 10.37 13.43 8.92
N ASN A 58 9.54 13.49 7.87
CA ASN A 58 8.98 12.34 7.20
C ASN A 58 9.91 11.93 6.04
N PRO A 59 10.65 10.80 6.17
CA PRO A 59 11.64 10.41 5.17
C PRO A 59 11.07 10.14 3.78
N ILE A 60 9.79 9.73 3.68
CA ILE A 60 9.13 9.50 2.39
C ILE A 60 8.99 10.82 1.65
N ASP A 61 8.37 11.81 2.30
CA ASP A 61 8.13 13.12 1.71
C ASP A 61 9.43 13.88 1.48
N ASP A 62 10.36 13.82 2.43
CA ASP A 62 11.66 14.51 2.34
C ASP A 62 12.51 13.99 1.16
N CYS A 63 12.30 12.74 0.72
CA CYS A 63 13.00 12.13 -0.41
C CYS A 63 12.62 12.74 -1.77
N TRP A 64 11.36 13.11 -1.98
CA TRP A 64 10.88 13.61 -3.29
C TRP A 64 10.35 15.04 -3.27
N ARG A 65 9.69 15.49 -2.19
CA ARG A 65 9.10 16.85 -2.13
C ARG A 65 10.15 17.95 -2.17
N CYS A 66 11.38 17.63 -1.78
CA CYS A 66 12.50 18.56 -1.86
C CYS A 66 13.08 18.74 -3.27
N ASP A 67 12.65 17.94 -4.24
CA ASP A 67 12.99 18.18 -5.64
C ASP A 67 12.06 19.26 -6.23
N HIS A 68 12.57 20.48 -6.40
CA HIS A 68 11.86 21.56 -7.07
C HIS A 68 11.48 21.25 -8.53
N HIS A 69 12.08 20.22 -9.14
CA HIS A 69 11.80 19.75 -10.49
C HIS A 69 11.07 18.40 -10.52
N TRP A 70 10.34 18.04 -9.44
CA TRP A 70 9.60 16.78 -9.35
C TRP A 70 8.71 16.49 -10.57
N GLU A 71 8.16 17.51 -11.22
CA GLU A 71 7.34 17.37 -12.43
C GLU A 71 8.11 16.76 -13.61
N LYS A 72 9.40 17.07 -13.73
CA LYS A 72 10.32 16.50 -14.73
C LYS A 72 10.87 15.16 -14.29
N ASN A 73 10.89 14.90 -12.98
CA ASN A 73 11.46 13.72 -12.34
C ASN A 73 10.38 12.87 -11.65
N ARG A 74 9.17 12.79 -12.20
CA ARG A 74 8.01 12.17 -11.51
C ARG A 74 8.31 10.78 -10.96
N GLN A 75 9.00 9.98 -11.76
CA GLN A 75 9.33 8.58 -11.46
C GLN A 75 10.30 8.42 -10.28
N LYS A 76 11.03 9.46 -9.88
CA LYS A 76 11.89 9.46 -8.68
C LYS A 76 11.12 9.14 -7.41
N LEU A 77 9.82 9.43 -7.36
CA LEU A 77 8.94 9.06 -6.25
C LEU A 77 9.06 7.57 -5.91
N ALA A 78 9.19 6.68 -6.90
CA ALA A 78 9.24 5.24 -6.69
C ALA A 78 10.48 4.77 -5.90
N ASP A 79 11.49 5.63 -5.70
CA ASP A 79 12.67 5.34 -4.88
C ASP A 79 12.49 5.74 -3.41
N CYS A 80 11.36 6.39 -3.08
CA CYS A 80 11.13 7.00 -1.76
C CYS A 80 10.27 6.15 -0.81
N ALA A 81 9.74 5.02 -1.28
CA ALA A 81 9.00 4.09 -0.43
C ALA A 81 9.91 3.52 0.66
N ILE A 82 9.36 3.35 1.87
CA ILE A 82 10.03 2.66 2.99
C ILE A 82 9.20 1.47 3.45
N GLY A 83 9.72 0.69 4.40
CA GLY A 83 8.99 -0.43 4.98
C GLY A 83 8.91 -1.63 4.05
N PHE A 84 7.90 -2.48 4.25
CA PHE A 84 7.76 -3.72 3.48
C PHE A 84 7.46 -3.47 1.99
N GLY A 85 6.77 -2.37 1.66
CA GLY A 85 6.51 -1.92 0.29
C GLY A 85 7.65 -1.13 -0.36
N LYS A 86 8.84 -1.01 0.25
CA LYS A 86 9.96 -0.21 -0.30
C LYS A 86 10.43 -0.61 -1.70
N HIS A 87 10.08 -1.82 -2.16
CA HIS A 87 10.42 -2.31 -3.49
C HIS A 87 9.23 -2.25 -4.47
N ALA A 88 8.12 -1.60 -4.10
CA ALA A 88 7.04 -1.29 -5.03
C ALA A 88 7.50 -0.23 -6.03
N ILE A 89 8.03 -0.66 -7.18
CA ILE A 89 8.55 0.27 -8.19
C ILE A 89 7.47 0.87 -9.09
N GLY A 90 6.24 0.36 -9.00
CA GLY A 90 5.14 0.83 -9.85
C GLY A 90 5.47 0.72 -11.33
N GLY A 91 5.11 1.75 -12.09
CA GLY A 91 5.47 1.92 -13.49
C GLY A 91 6.78 2.69 -13.72
N ARG A 92 7.70 2.69 -12.74
CA ARG A 92 9.06 3.24 -12.94
C ARG A 92 9.72 2.54 -14.13
N ASP A 93 10.57 3.27 -14.86
CA ASP A 93 11.24 2.83 -16.10
C ASP A 93 10.29 2.65 -17.30
N GLY A 94 8.98 2.82 -17.09
CA GLY A 94 7.94 2.85 -18.11
C GLY A 94 7.77 4.22 -18.77
N LYS A 95 6.91 4.27 -19.79
CA LYS A 95 6.50 5.54 -20.41
C LYS A 95 5.48 6.26 -19.53
N ILE A 96 5.47 7.59 -19.63
CA ILE A 96 4.37 8.39 -19.06
C ILE A 96 3.15 8.22 -19.96
N TYR A 97 2.03 7.81 -19.36
CA TYR A 97 0.71 7.81 -20.00
C TYR A 97 -0.13 8.94 -19.43
N VAL A 98 -0.76 9.74 -20.28
CA VAL A 98 -1.60 10.86 -19.84
C VAL A 98 -3.08 10.50 -20.05
N VAL A 99 -3.82 10.38 -18.95
CA VAL A 99 -5.28 10.26 -18.97
C VAL A 99 -5.87 11.61 -19.39
N THR A 100 -6.65 11.59 -20.46
CA THR A 100 -7.30 12.77 -21.07
C THR A 100 -8.82 12.66 -21.08
N ASP A 101 -9.35 11.45 -20.88
CA ASP A 101 -10.78 11.12 -20.89
C ASP A 101 -11.15 10.44 -19.55
N PRO A 102 -12.02 11.04 -18.73
CA PRO A 102 -12.45 10.47 -17.46
C PRO A 102 -13.55 9.40 -17.59
N SER A 103 -14.01 9.08 -18.81
CA SER A 103 -15.08 8.11 -19.02
C SER A 103 -14.62 6.67 -18.83
N ASP A 104 -15.57 5.81 -18.44
CA ASP A 104 -15.37 4.36 -18.26
C ASP A 104 -16.61 3.58 -18.71
N HIS A 105 -17.07 3.79 -19.94
CA HIS A 105 -18.36 3.24 -20.38
C HIS A 105 -18.35 1.73 -20.66
N ASP A 106 -17.22 1.19 -21.08
CA ASP A 106 -17.06 -0.22 -21.45
C ASP A 106 -15.88 -0.82 -20.67
N PRO A 107 -16.15 -1.66 -19.64
CA PRO A 107 -15.12 -2.28 -18.83
C PRO A 107 -14.35 -3.39 -19.57
N VAL A 108 -14.82 -3.82 -20.74
CA VAL A 108 -14.16 -4.82 -21.61
C VAL A 108 -13.38 -4.15 -22.73
N ASN A 109 -13.83 -3.04 -23.30
CA ASN A 109 -13.13 -2.36 -24.40
C ASN A 109 -12.83 -0.88 -24.07
N PRO A 110 -11.92 -0.62 -23.12
CA PRO A 110 -11.58 0.74 -22.74
C PRO A 110 -10.89 1.48 -23.90
N LYS A 111 -11.16 2.78 -24.03
CA LYS A 111 -10.60 3.61 -25.10
C LYS A 111 -9.22 4.15 -24.71
N PRO A 112 -8.26 4.25 -25.64
CA PRO A 112 -7.07 5.08 -25.43
C PRO A 112 -7.45 6.49 -24.97
N GLY A 113 -6.71 7.05 -24.01
CA GLY A 113 -7.01 8.28 -23.29
C GLY A 113 -7.67 8.06 -21.92
N THR A 114 -8.23 6.87 -21.64
CA THR A 114 -8.90 6.55 -20.37
C THR A 114 -7.97 5.91 -19.34
N LEU A 115 -8.32 6.03 -18.06
CA LEU A 115 -7.59 5.36 -16.98
C LEU A 115 -7.61 3.83 -17.12
N ARG A 116 -8.77 3.24 -17.43
CA ARG A 116 -8.90 1.78 -17.59
C ARG A 116 -8.02 1.24 -18.70
N TYR A 117 -7.92 1.95 -19.83
CA TYR A 117 -7.00 1.55 -20.89
C TYR A 117 -5.55 1.53 -20.40
N ALA A 118 -5.12 2.55 -19.65
CA ALA A 118 -3.74 2.68 -19.19
C ALA A 118 -3.35 1.55 -18.21
N VAL A 119 -4.18 1.26 -17.22
CA VAL A 119 -3.81 0.34 -16.13
C VAL A 119 -3.73 -1.13 -16.55
N ILE A 120 -4.35 -1.51 -17.66
CA ILE A 120 -4.34 -2.89 -18.16
C ILE A 120 -3.18 -3.20 -19.10
N GLN A 121 -2.38 -2.21 -19.54
CA GLN A 121 -1.32 -2.46 -20.52
C GLN A 121 -0.24 -3.41 -19.98
N ASP A 122 0.42 -4.16 -20.87
CA ASP A 122 1.48 -5.09 -20.46
C ASP A 122 2.77 -4.36 -20.07
N GLU A 123 3.11 -3.26 -20.76
CA GLU A 123 4.28 -2.46 -20.40
C GLU A 123 4.11 -1.74 -19.06
N PRO A 124 5.23 -1.47 -18.35
CA PRO A 124 5.21 -0.54 -17.22
C PRO A 124 4.72 0.84 -17.66
N LEU A 125 3.81 1.44 -16.89
CA LEU A 125 3.28 2.78 -17.18
C LEU A 125 3.21 3.66 -15.94
N TRP A 126 3.74 4.88 -16.08
CA TRP A 126 3.55 5.96 -15.12
C TRP A 126 2.38 6.82 -15.56
N ILE A 127 1.22 6.63 -14.95
CA ILE A 127 -0.06 7.18 -15.38
C ILE A 127 -0.30 8.50 -14.65
N ILE A 128 -0.41 9.58 -15.41
CA ILE A 128 -0.73 10.93 -14.93
C ILE A 128 -2.03 11.43 -15.56
N PHE A 129 -2.50 12.59 -15.11
CA PHE A 129 -3.79 13.15 -15.54
C PHE A 129 -3.60 14.54 -16.12
N ALA A 130 -4.26 14.82 -17.25
CA ALA A 130 -4.09 16.07 -17.98
C ALA A 130 -4.71 17.30 -17.29
N ARG A 131 -5.69 17.08 -16.41
CA ARG A 131 -6.48 18.10 -15.71
C ARG A 131 -7.19 17.45 -14.51
N ASP A 132 -7.87 18.27 -13.72
CA ASP A 132 -8.77 17.78 -12.69
C ASP A 132 -9.85 16.87 -13.30
N MET A 133 -10.13 15.75 -12.64
CA MET A 133 -11.06 14.74 -13.15
C MET A 133 -11.81 14.07 -12.00
N THR A 134 -13.10 13.80 -12.24
CA THR A 134 -13.88 12.84 -11.46
C THR A 134 -14.21 11.66 -12.36
N ILE A 135 -13.67 10.50 -12.02
CA ILE A 135 -13.78 9.26 -12.77
C ILE A 135 -14.76 8.36 -12.03
N LYS A 136 -15.95 8.19 -12.60
CA LYS A 136 -16.92 7.19 -12.14
C LYS A 136 -16.72 5.92 -12.94
N LEU A 137 -16.08 4.94 -12.32
CA LEU A 137 -15.87 3.63 -12.94
C LEU A 137 -17.19 2.89 -13.08
N LYS A 138 -17.33 2.13 -14.17
CA LYS A 138 -18.51 1.28 -14.40
C LYS A 138 -18.42 -0.02 -13.63
N GLU A 139 -17.22 -0.60 -13.56
CA GLU A 139 -16.88 -1.83 -12.84
C GLU A 139 -15.55 -1.65 -12.08
N GLU A 140 -15.17 -2.61 -11.24
CA GLU A 140 -13.86 -2.59 -10.56
C GLU A 140 -12.72 -2.28 -11.55
N LEU A 141 -11.82 -1.39 -11.18
CA LEU A 141 -10.62 -1.09 -11.97
C LEU A 141 -9.56 -2.14 -11.68
N LEU A 142 -9.69 -3.29 -12.34
CA LEU A 142 -8.62 -4.28 -12.44
C LEU A 142 -7.46 -3.72 -13.24
N MET A 143 -6.24 -4.09 -12.86
CA MET A 143 -5.01 -3.60 -13.47
C MET A 143 -3.98 -4.70 -13.61
N ASN A 144 -3.05 -4.50 -14.54
CA ASN A 144 -1.88 -5.33 -14.72
C ASN A 144 -0.73 -4.86 -13.79
N SER A 145 0.34 -5.65 -13.67
CA SER A 145 1.53 -5.31 -12.87
C SER A 145 2.27 -4.07 -13.42
N PHE A 146 3.14 -3.49 -12.60
CA PHE A 146 4.02 -2.37 -12.97
C PHE A 146 3.27 -1.10 -13.39
N LYS A 147 2.37 -0.63 -12.53
CA LYS A 147 1.58 0.58 -12.77
C LYS A 147 1.77 1.58 -11.64
N THR A 148 1.92 2.84 -12.02
CA THR A 148 1.79 3.96 -11.07
C THR A 148 0.60 4.80 -11.49
N ILE A 149 -0.32 5.06 -10.57
CA ILE A 149 -1.34 6.11 -10.70
C ILE A 149 -0.83 7.32 -9.89
N ASP A 150 -0.46 8.40 -10.57
CA ASP A 150 0.14 9.59 -9.98
C ASP A 150 -0.76 10.82 -10.21
N GLY A 151 -1.50 11.21 -9.17
CA GLY A 151 -2.39 12.37 -9.19
C GLY A 151 -1.70 13.72 -9.00
N ARG A 152 -0.38 13.79 -8.78
CA ARG A 152 0.29 15.07 -8.48
C ARG A 152 0.12 16.10 -9.60
N GLY A 153 -0.27 17.30 -9.20
CA GLY A 153 -0.44 18.48 -10.06
C GLY A 153 -1.89 18.78 -10.44
N VAL A 154 -2.83 17.87 -10.16
CA VAL A 154 -4.26 18.02 -10.46
C VAL A 154 -5.11 17.32 -9.39
N SER A 155 -6.39 17.63 -9.29
CA SER A 155 -7.32 16.95 -8.39
C SER A 155 -8.04 15.80 -9.11
N VAL A 156 -7.70 14.57 -8.75
CA VAL A 156 -8.31 13.36 -9.32
C VAL A 156 -9.17 12.67 -8.28
N HIS A 157 -10.41 12.37 -8.64
CA HIS A 157 -11.37 11.65 -7.81
C HIS A 157 -11.79 10.36 -8.52
N ILE A 158 -11.68 9.22 -7.85
CA ILE A 158 -12.35 7.98 -8.24
C ILE A 158 -13.53 7.81 -7.28
N SER A 159 -14.75 7.98 -7.79
CA SER A 159 -15.93 8.05 -6.91
C SER A 159 -17.27 7.73 -7.57
N GLY A 160 -18.24 7.36 -6.72
CA GLY A 160 -19.64 7.14 -7.12
C GLY A 160 -19.93 5.87 -7.92
N GLY A 161 -18.93 5.00 -8.07
CA GLY A 161 -18.99 3.67 -8.68
C GLY A 161 -18.02 2.73 -7.97
N PRO A 162 -17.74 1.54 -8.53
CA PRO A 162 -16.66 0.68 -8.03
C PRO A 162 -15.30 1.38 -8.10
N CYS A 163 -14.31 0.89 -7.36
CA CYS A 163 -13.02 1.53 -7.24
C CYS A 163 -11.88 0.57 -7.62
N ILE A 164 -10.73 0.64 -6.96
CA ILE A 164 -9.48 0.03 -7.41
C ILE A 164 -9.36 -1.41 -6.90
N THR A 165 -9.00 -2.34 -7.80
CA THR A 165 -8.74 -3.74 -7.43
C THR A 165 -7.38 -4.20 -7.97
N VAL A 166 -6.42 -4.37 -7.07
CA VAL A 166 -5.08 -4.92 -7.30
C VAL A 166 -5.14 -6.43 -7.06
N GLN A 167 -5.45 -7.20 -8.10
CA GLN A 167 -5.67 -8.65 -7.97
C GLN A 167 -4.56 -9.46 -8.65
N TYR A 168 -3.84 -10.27 -7.88
CA TYR A 168 -2.80 -11.19 -8.35
C TYR A 168 -1.70 -10.53 -9.21
N VAL A 169 -1.41 -9.25 -8.95
CA VAL A 169 -0.39 -8.47 -9.64
C VAL A 169 0.63 -7.89 -8.66
N THR A 170 1.76 -7.41 -9.19
CA THR A 170 2.86 -6.87 -8.40
C THR A 170 3.31 -5.50 -8.88
N ASN A 171 4.01 -4.76 -8.03
CA ASN A 171 4.63 -3.47 -8.35
C ASN A 171 3.60 -2.43 -8.75
N ILE A 172 2.76 -2.04 -7.79
CA ILE A 172 1.74 -1.02 -7.97
C ILE A 172 2.00 0.15 -7.03
N ILE A 173 1.92 1.37 -7.56
CA ILE A 173 1.92 2.60 -6.77
C ILE A 173 0.60 3.33 -7.04
N ILE A 174 -0.13 3.69 -5.98
CA ILE A 174 -1.31 4.54 -6.04
C ILE A 174 -0.99 5.78 -5.21
N HIS A 175 -0.84 6.92 -5.87
CA HIS A 175 -0.30 8.12 -5.24
C HIS A 175 -1.11 9.38 -5.55
N GLY A 176 -1.47 10.14 -4.52
CA GLY A 176 -1.95 11.52 -4.68
C GLY A 176 -3.35 11.65 -5.28
N ILE A 177 -4.24 10.66 -5.09
CA ILE A 177 -5.61 10.69 -5.60
C ILE A 177 -6.65 10.63 -4.48
N ASN A 178 -7.88 11.07 -4.77
CA ASN A 178 -9.01 11.01 -3.86
C ASN A 178 -9.90 9.81 -4.24
N ILE A 179 -10.20 8.93 -3.27
CA ILE A 179 -10.99 7.71 -3.48
C ILE A 179 -12.13 7.71 -2.48
N HIS A 180 -13.37 7.90 -2.95
CA HIS A 180 -14.49 8.04 -2.03
C HIS A 180 -15.82 7.65 -2.65
N ASP A 181 -16.84 7.43 -1.81
CA ASP A 181 -18.18 7.04 -2.26
C ASP A 181 -18.18 5.76 -3.12
N CYS A 182 -17.21 4.88 -2.92
CA CYS A 182 -17.08 3.64 -3.67
C CYS A 182 -18.31 2.75 -3.46
N LYS A 183 -18.81 2.17 -4.55
CA LYS A 183 -20.01 1.34 -4.59
C LYS A 183 -19.67 -0.05 -5.08
N ARG A 184 -20.56 -0.99 -4.80
CA ARG A 184 -20.46 -2.35 -5.35
C ARG A 184 -20.65 -2.32 -6.87
N GLY A 185 -19.85 -3.09 -7.58
CA GLY A 185 -19.99 -3.40 -9.01
C GLY A 185 -20.04 -4.90 -9.21
N GLY A 186 -20.20 -5.35 -10.44
CA GLY A 186 -20.08 -6.75 -10.82
C GLY A 186 -21.28 -7.29 -11.58
N ASN A 187 -21.32 -8.61 -11.73
CA ASN A 187 -22.16 -9.32 -12.69
C ASN A 187 -21.89 -8.83 -14.13
N ALA A 188 -20.61 -8.64 -14.45
CA ALA A 188 -20.14 -8.12 -15.71
C ALA A 188 -18.80 -8.75 -16.10
N TYR A 189 -18.49 -8.72 -17.39
CA TYR A 189 -17.14 -8.99 -17.86
C TYR A 189 -16.26 -7.76 -17.65
N VAL A 190 -15.06 -7.95 -17.12
CA VAL A 190 -14.10 -6.87 -16.86
C VAL A 190 -12.72 -7.28 -17.38
N ARG A 191 -12.09 -6.36 -18.11
CA ARG A 191 -10.73 -6.53 -18.63
C ARG A 191 -9.68 -6.17 -17.59
N ASP A 192 -8.66 -7.02 -17.46
CA ASP A 192 -7.51 -6.87 -16.57
C ASP A 192 -6.16 -6.84 -17.32
N SER A 193 -6.12 -7.33 -18.57
CA SER A 193 -4.96 -7.22 -19.47
C SER A 193 -5.37 -6.96 -20.93
N PRO A 194 -4.44 -6.67 -21.86
CA PRO A 194 -4.80 -6.45 -23.26
C PRO A 194 -5.41 -7.71 -23.91
N THR A 195 -5.09 -8.90 -23.37
CA THR A 195 -5.47 -10.19 -23.95
C THR A 195 -6.49 -10.97 -23.11
N HIS A 196 -6.75 -10.55 -21.88
CA HIS A 196 -7.65 -11.25 -20.97
C HIS A 196 -8.75 -10.35 -20.40
N TYR A 197 -9.94 -10.92 -20.25
CA TYR A 197 -11.04 -10.36 -19.45
C TYR A 197 -11.84 -11.53 -18.88
N GLY A 198 -12.43 -11.33 -17.71
CA GLY A 198 -13.13 -12.40 -16.97
C GLY A 198 -14.48 -11.94 -16.41
N TRP A 199 -15.35 -12.89 -16.11
CA TRP A 199 -16.61 -12.62 -15.42
C TRP A 199 -16.33 -12.25 -13.95
N ARG A 200 -16.90 -11.14 -13.50
CA ARG A 200 -16.79 -10.64 -12.13
C ARG A 200 -18.12 -10.76 -11.41
N THR A 201 -18.09 -11.37 -10.23
CA THR A 201 -19.23 -11.34 -9.30
C THR A 201 -19.29 -9.98 -8.61
N ILE A 202 -20.28 -9.81 -7.74
CA ILE A 202 -20.48 -8.54 -7.04
C ILE A 202 -19.30 -8.27 -6.10
N SER A 203 -18.65 -7.12 -6.26
CA SER A 203 -17.60 -6.63 -5.38
C SER A 203 -18.17 -6.07 -4.07
N ASP A 204 -17.31 -5.94 -3.06
CA ASP A 204 -17.68 -5.39 -1.75
C ASP A 204 -17.78 -3.85 -1.78
N GLY A 205 -17.13 -3.21 -2.76
CA GLY A 205 -17.12 -1.77 -2.94
C GLY A 205 -16.10 -1.05 -2.05
N ASP A 206 -14.94 -1.67 -1.89
CA ASP A 206 -13.77 -1.08 -1.22
C ASP A 206 -13.17 0.07 -2.03
N GLY A 207 -12.45 0.98 -1.36
CA GLY A 207 -11.66 2.00 -2.04
C GLY A 207 -10.49 1.42 -2.84
N VAL A 208 -9.62 0.69 -2.14
CA VAL A 208 -8.49 -0.07 -2.71
C VAL A 208 -8.53 -1.49 -2.17
N SER A 209 -8.80 -2.46 -3.03
CA SER A 209 -8.77 -3.89 -2.70
C SER A 209 -7.49 -4.54 -3.23
N ILE A 210 -6.67 -5.12 -2.36
CA ILE A 210 -5.41 -5.80 -2.69
C ILE A 210 -5.57 -7.30 -2.44
N PHE A 211 -5.83 -8.04 -3.51
CA PHE A 211 -6.17 -9.46 -3.46
C PHE A 211 -5.01 -10.31 -4.01
N GLY A 212 -4.25 -10.96 -3.13
CA GLY A 212 -3.05 -11.72 -3.53
C GLY A 212 -2.00 -10.89 -4.27
N GLY A 213 -1.96 -9.58 -4.02
CA GLY A 213 -1.02 -8.65 -4.63
C GLY A 213 0.28 -8.51 -3.83
N SER A 214 1.39 -8.16 -4.48
CA SER A 214 2.65 -7.91 -3.78
C SER A 214 3.38 -6.65 -4.25
N HIS A 215 4.25 -6.08 -3.43
CA HIS A 215 4.98 -4.85 -3.77
C HIS A 215 4.01 -3.73 -4.15
N VAL A 216 3.14 -3.36 -3.20
CA VAL A 216 2.12 -2.33 -3.39
C VAL A 216 2.38 -1.17 -2.46
N TRP A 217 2.26 0.05 -2.98
CA TRP A 217 2.40 1.27 -2.20
C TRP A 217 1.21 2.20 -2.43
N VAL A 218 0.44 2.43 -1.37
CA VAL A 218 -0.68 3.39 -1.36
C VAL A 218 -0.26 4.61 -0.56
N ASP A 219 -0.02 5.73 -1.24
CA ASP A 219 0.64 6.91 -0.67
C ASP A 219 -0.12 8.21 -0.96
N HIS A 220 -0.19 9.13 0.00
CA HIS A 220 -0.77 10.47 -0.23
C HIS A 220 -2.20 10.47 -0.80
N CYS A 221 -2.96 9.41 -0.56
CA CYS A 221 -4.35 9.33 -1.01
C CYS A 221 -5.29 9.86 0.08
N SER A 222 -6.41 10.45 -0.34
CA SER A 222 -7.52 10.77 0.56
C SER A 222 -8.64 9.75 0.36
N LEU A 223 -9.03 9.04 1.43
CA LEU A 223 -10.03 7.97 1.35
C LEU A 223 -11.18 8.17 2.34
N SER A 224 -12.43 8.00 1.88
CA SER A 224 -13.62 8.13 2.74
C SER A 224 -14.87 7.47 2.16
N ASN A 225 -15.86 7.21 3.03
CA ASN A 225 -17.24 6.86 2.68
C ASN A 225 -17.41 5.75 1.60
N CYS A 226 -16.60 4.70 1.64
CA CYS A 226 -16.74 3.56 0.73
C CYS A 226 -17.85 2.61 1.19
N ASN A 227 -18.21 1.60 0.38
CA ASN A 227 -19.30 0.70 0.74
C ASN A 227 -18.88 -0.32 1.82
N ASP A 228 -17.66 -0.87 1.75
CA ASP A 228 -17.12 -1.76 2.79
C ASP A 228 -15.79 -1.26 3.39
N GLY A 229 -14.63 -1.60 2.83
CA GLY A 229 -13.30 -1.15 3.28
C GLY A 229 -12.81 0.14 2.63
N LEU A 230 -11.89 0.90 3.26
CA LEU A 230 -11.12 1.92 2.52
C LEU A 230 -9.92 1.28 1.82
N ILE A 231 -9.11 0.52 2.56
CA ILE A 231 -7.96 -0.22 2.02
C ILE A 231 -7.94 -1.62 2.63
N ASP A 232 -8.22 -2.64 1.81
CA ASP A 232 -8.24 -4.03 2.27
C ASP A 232 -7.16 -4.83 1.55
N ALA A 233 -6.42 -5.66 2.30
CA ALA A 233 -5.39 -6.55 1.77
C ALA A 233 -5.60 -7.98 2.28
N ILE A 234 -5.82 -8.93 1.37
CA ILE A 234 -6.24 -10.29 1.70
C ILE A 234 -5.63 -11.32 0.73
N HIS A 235 -5.82 -12.61 1.00
CA HIS A 235 -5.43 -13.71 0.09
C HIS A 235 -3.93 -13.78 -0.20
N GLY A 236 -3.09 -13.68 0.84
CA GLY A 236 -1.64 -13.81 0.73
C GLY A 236 -0.94 -12.56 0.20
N SER A 237 -1.64 -11.41 0.17
CA SER A 237 -1.02 -10.12 -0.15
C SER A 237 0.13 -9.81 0.81
N THR A 238 1.24 -9.25 0.30
CA THR A 238 2.43 -8.97 1.12
C THR A 238 3.34 -7.91 0.49
N ALA A 239 4.39 -7.48 1.18
CA ALA A 239 5.28 -6.41 0.74
C ALA A 239 4.50 -5.12 0.43
N ILE A 240 3.72 -4.64 1.40
CA ILE A 240 2.84 -3.48 1.24
C ILE A 240 3.30 -2.33 2.14
N THR A 241 3.26 -1.10 1.62
CA THR A 241 3.33 0.11 2.44
C THR A 241 2.09 0.96 2.20
N ILE A 242 1.47 1.43 3.27
CA ILE A 242 0.34 2.36 3.26
C ILE A 242 0.79 3.59 4.03
N SER A 243 1.04 4.70 3.33
CA SER A 243 1.66 5.87 3.95
C SER A 243 1.05 7.22 3.56
N ASN A 244 1.17 8.21 4.45
CA ASN A 244 0.78 9.59 4.17
C ASN A 244 -0.68 9.77 3.72
N ASN A 245 -1.55 8.80 3.96
CA ASN A 245 -2.94 8.88 3.54
C ASN A 245 -3.76 9.67 4.56
N TYR A 246 -4.81 10.32 4.09
CA TYR A 246 -5.82 10.98 4.91
C TYR A 246 -7.11 10.16 4.86
N LEU A 247 -7.46 9.52 5.97
CA LEU A 247 -8.62 8.61 6.05
C LEU A 247 -9.67 9.21 6.98
N THR A 248 -10.92 9.33 6.51
CA THR A 248 -12.02 9.95 7.29
C THR A 248 -13.37 9.33 6.96
N HIS A 249 -14.39 9.63 7.79
CA HIS A 249 -15.81 9.37 7.54
C HIS A 249 -16.10 7.95 7.05
N HIS A 250 -15.69 6.95 7.83
CA HIS A 250 -15.81 5.56 7.41
C HIS A 250 -15.78 4.58 8.58
N ASN A 251 -16.59 3.51 8.50
CA ASN A 251 -16.69 2.55 9.58
C ASN A 251 -15.51 1.55 9.60
N LYS A 252 -15.35 0.78 8.52
CA LYS A 252 -14.36 -0.30 8.42
C LYS A 252 -13.17 0.18 7.62
N VAL A 253 -12.17 0.74 8.28
CA VAL A 253 -11.10 1.49 7.59
C VAL A 253 -10.16 0.59 6.79
N MET A 254 -9.49 -0.35 7.45
CA MET A 254 -8.43 -1.13 6.83
C MET A 254 -8.40 -2.56 7.38
N LEU A 255 -8.76 -3.54 6.55
CA LEU A 255 -8.68 -4.96 6.89
C LEU A 255 -7.45 -5.62 6.26
N LEU A 256 -6.58 -6.17 7.09
CA LEU A 256 -5.38 -6.87 6.67
C LEU A 256 -5.46 -8.35 7.09
N GLY A 257 -5.86 -9.19 6.14
CA GLY A 257 -6.19 -10.60 6.31
C GLY A 257 -7.68 -10.83 6.60
N HIS A 258 -8.33 -11.70 5.81
CA HIS A 258 -9.81 -11.83 5.78
C HIS A 258 -10.38 -12.89 6.72
N SER A 259 -9.63 -13.95 7.00
CA SER A 259 -10.13 -15.14 7.70
C SER A 259 -9.15 -15.67 8.74
N ASP A 260 -9.68 -16.07 9.90
CA ASP A 260 -8.90 -16.66 11.00
C ASP A 260 -8.33 -18.05 10.63
N THR A 261 -8.84 -18.68 9.57
CA THR A 261 -8.39 -19.99 9.10
C THR A 261 -7.49 -19.93 7.86
N TYR A 262 -7.33 -18.76 7.23
CA TYR A 262 -6.55 -18.62 6.00
C TYR A 262 -5.05 -18.43 6.28
N LYS A 263 -4.33 -19.54 6.48
CA LYS A 263 -2.93 -19.54 6.95
C LYS A 263 -1.91 -18.99 5.96
N GLN A 264 -2.25 -18.78 4.69
CA GLN A 264 -1.33 -18.13 3.74
C GLN A 264 -1.08 -16.66 4.11
N ASP A 265 -1.99 -16.02 4.85
CA ASP A 265 -1.81 -14.64 5.32
C ASP A 265 -0.70 -14.52 6.40
N LYS A 266 -0.12 -15.63 6.90
CA LYS A 266 1.06 -15.59 7.80
C LYS A 266 2.27 -14.91 7.16
N ASN A 267 2.37 -14.94 5.84
CA ASN A 267 3.44 -14.30 5.09
C ASN A 267 3.13 -12.83 4.75
N MET A 268 1.96 -12.31 5.14
CA MET A 268 1.59 -10.91 4.92
C MET A 268 2.50 -10.01 5.75
N GLN A 269 3.08 -9.01 5.10
CA GLN A 269 3.89 -7.99 5.74
C GLN A 269 3.47 -6.61 5.23
N VAL A 270 3.05 -5.75 6.16
CA VAL A 270 2.53 -4.41 5.83
C VAL A 270 3.11 -3.35 6.75
N THR A 271 3.58 -2.25 6.17
CA THR A 271 3.97 -1.04 6.91
C THR A 271 2.85 -0.01 6.77
N ILE A 272 2.33 0.47 7.90
CA ILE A 272 1.33 1.53 7.99
C ILE A 272 2.01 2.73 8.63
N ALA A 273 2.34 3.76 7.86
CA ALA A 273 3.21 4.84 8.32
C ALA A 273 2.75 6.25 7.96
N PHE A 274 2.82 7.20 8.90
CA PHE A 274 2.51 8.62 8.64
C PHE A 274 1.10 8.91 8.11
N ASN A 275 0.16 7.98 8.26
CA ASN A 275 -1.22 8.22 7.90
C ASN A 275 -1.87 9.11 8.97
N HIS A 276 -2.85 9.89 8.54
CA HIS A 276 -3.74 10.60 9.44
C HIS A 276 -5.11 9.91 9.42
N PHE A 277 -5.43 9.29 10.55
CA PHE A 277 -6.74 8.70 10.84
C PHE A 277 -7.61 9.78 11.50
N GLY A 278 -8.41 10.43 10.66
CA GLY A 278 -9.15 11.64 10.96
C GLY A 278 -10.56 11.39 11.47
N GLU A 279 -11.40 12.41 11.37
CA GLU A 279 -12.76 12.42 11.90
C GLU A 279 -13.69 11.38 11.26
N GLY A 280 -14.73 11.00 12.00
CA GLY A 280 -15.78 10.09 11.52
C GLY A 280 -15.33 8.65 11.26
N LEU A 281 -14.18 8.25 11.78
CA LEU A 281 -13.72 6.86 11.73
C LEU A 281 -14.27 6.05 12.91
N VAL A 282 -14.65 4.79 12.66
CA VAL A 282 -15.19 3.90 13.71
C VAL A 282 -14.13 2.91 14.20
N GLN A 283 -13.56 2.12 13.28
CA GLN A 283 -12.71 0.98 13.63
C GLN A 283 -11.74 0.55 12.52
N ARG A 284 -10.86 -0.42 12.83
CA ARG A 284 -9.95 -1.11 11.90
C ARG A 284 -8.85 -0.22 11.32
N MET A 285 -8.05 0.42 12.16
CA MET A 285 -6.95 1.30 11.74
C MET A 285 -5.56 0.81 12.19
N PRO A 286 -5.08 -0.40 11.84
CA PRO A 286 -5.75 -1.44 11.04
C PRO A 286 -6.49 -2.49 11.88
N ARG A 287 -7.18 -3.43 11.21
CA ARG A 287 -7.54 -4.74 11.77
C ARG A 287 -6.75 -5.85 11.10
N CYS A 288 -5.90 -6.52 11.87
CA CYS A 288 -4.89 -7.44 11.37
C CYS A 288 -5.18 -8.92 11.68
N ARG A 289 -4.68 -9.82 10.81
CA ARG A 289 -4.65 -11.27 11.07
C ARG A 289 -3.36 -11.93 10.57
N HIS A 290 -2.85 -12.91 11.32
CA HIS A 290 -1.69 -13.77 11.05
C HIS A 290 -0.33 -13.10 10.78
N GLY A 291 -0.26 -12.14 9.87
CA GLY A 291 0.99 -11.57 9.35
C GLY A 291 1.72 -10.64 10.32
N TYR A 292 2.69 -9.89 9.77
CA TYR A 292 3.46 -8.88 10.47
C TYR A 292 3.08 -7.46 10.03
N PHE A 293 2.79 -6.60 10.99
CA PHE A 293 2.28 -5.26 10.74
C PHE A 293 3.10 -4.24 11.51
N HIS A 294 3.82 -3.37 10.80
CA HIS A 294 4.55 -2.25 11.40
C HIS A 294 3.70 -0.99 11.32
N VAL A 295 3.12 -0.57 12.44
CA VAL A 295 2.26 0.60 12.56
C VAL A 295 3.08 1.73 13.18
N VAL A 296 3.54 2.70 12.39
CA VAL A 296 4.55 3.66 12.84
C VAL A 296 4.24 5.12 12.51
N ASN A 297 4.38 6.03 13.48
CA ASN A 297 4.21 7.48 13.29
C ASN A 297 2.90 7.92 12.63
N ASN A 298 1.80 7.19 12.82
CA ASN A 298 0.47 7.62 12.38
C ASN A 298 -0.16 8.55 13.44
N ASP A 299 -1.03 9.44 12.98
CA ASP A 299 -1.79 10.36 13.84
C ASP A 299 -3.25 9.91 13.88
N TYR A 300 -3.70 9.45 15.05
CA TYR A 300 -5.05 8.99 15.30
C TYR A 300 -5.79 10.06 16.10
N THR A 301 -6.74 10.72 15.47
CA THR A 301 -7.48 11.80 16.11
C THR A 301 -8.89 11.41 16.53
N HIS A 302 -9.47 10.40 15.87
CA HIS A 302 -10.83 9.94 16.15
C HIS A 302 -10.95 8.42 15.92
N TRP A 303 -11.76 7.77 16.76
CA TRP A 303 -12.31 6.44 16.56
C TRP A 303 -13.58 6.32 17.41
N GLU A 304 -14.57 5.55 16.96
CA GLU A 304 -15.82 5.35 17.72
C GLU A 304 -15.90 3.99 18.41
N MET A 305 -14.98 3.07 18.12
CA MET A 305 -14.95 1.74 18.73
C MET A 305 -13.55 1.30 19.15
N TYR A 306 -12.59 1.23 18.22
CA TYR A 306 -11.18 0.96 18.54
C TYR A 306 -10.28 1.47 17.41
N ALA A 307 -9.03 1.81 17.72
CA ALA A 307 -8.06 2.21 16.69
C ALA A 307 -7.42 0.97 16.04
N ILE A 308 -6.58 0.24 16.77
CA ILE A 308 -5.79 -0.89 16.25
C ILE A 308 -6.36 -2.20 16.80
N GLY A 309 -6.66 -3.17 15.93
CA GLY A 309 -7.19 -4.45 16.38
C GLY A 309 -6.62 -5.65 15.63
N GLY A 310 -6.83 -6.84 16.18
CA GLY A 310 -6.38 -8.06 15.53
C GLY A 310 -7.06 -9.34 16.00
N SER A 311 -7.02 -10.38 15.17
CA SER A 311 -7.47 -11.74 15.49
C SER A 311 -6.58 -12.77 14.79
N ALA A 312 -6.57 -14.01 15.26
CA ALA A 312 -5.76 -15.10 14.68
C ALA A 312 -4.25 -14.80 14.65
N ASP A 313 -3.71 -14.41 15.81
CA ASP A 313 -2.26 -14.31 16.07
C ASP A 313 -1.47 -13.41 15.10
N PRO A 314 -1.86 -12.13 14.88
CA PRO A 314 -1.05 -11.19 14.14
C PRO A 314 0.09 -10.64 15.00
N THR A 315 1.23 -10.35 14.39
CA THR A 315 2.29 -9.55 15.03
C THR A 315 2.09 -8.08 14.69
N ILE A 316 1.72 -7.25 15.66
CA ILE A 316 1.54 -5.80 15.46
C ILE A 316 2.62 -5.05 16.24
N ASN A 317 3.55 -4.44 15.51
CA ASN A 317 4.60 -3.59 16.06
C ASN A 317 4.19 -2.11 15.94
N SER A 318 3.73 -1.51 17.04
CA SER A 318 3.24 -0.12 17.10
C SER A 318 4.30 0.82 17.68
N GLN A 319 4.76 1.82 16.92
CA GLN A 319 5.87 2.71 17.30
C GLN A 319 5.59 4.18 16.96
N GLY A 320 5.78 5.10 17.90
CA GLY A 320 5.75 6.54 17.62
C GLY A 320 4.40 7.12 17.14
N ASN A 321 3.33 6.33 17.20
CA ASN A 321 1.98 6.79 16.86
C ASN A 321 1.46 7.78 17.90
N ARG A 322 0.70 8.78 17.46
CA ARG A 322 -0.01 9.72 18.33
C ARG A 322 -1.49 9.33 18.40
N PHE A 323 -2.02 9.20 19.61
CA PHE A 323 -3.42 8.87 19.85
C PHE A 323 -4.09 9.98 20.66
N LEU A 324 -5.07 10.66 20.05
CA LEU A 324 -5.99 11.54 20.75
C LEU A 324 -7.29 10.77 21.00
N ALA A 325 -7.42 10.22 22.20
CA ALA A 325 -8.56 9.38 22.54
C ALA A 325 -9.89 10.17 22.55
N PRO A 326 -10.99 9.55 22.08
CA PRO A 326 -12.34 10.10 22.19
C PRO A 326 -12.67 10.48 23.63
N ASN A 327 -13.58 11.43 23.83
CA ASN A 327 -14.00 11.82 25.17
C ASN A 327 -14.83 10.73 25.88
N ASP A 328 -15.41 9.81 25.11
CA ASP A 328 -16.12 8.64 25.61
C ASP A 328 -15.19 7.72 26.42
N ALA A 329 -15.64 7.33 27.62
CA ALA A 329 -14.88 6.49 28.54
C ALA A 329 -14.74 5.04 28.05
N ASP A 330 -15.73 4.55 27.29
CA ASP A 330 -15.74 3.17 26.79
C ASP A 330 -14.83 2.99 25.56
N ASN A 331 -14.39 4.08 24.95
CA ASN A 331 -13.56 4.10 23.74
C ASN A 331 -12.13 4.60 23.98
N LYS A 332 -11.65 4.55 25.24
CA LYS A 332 -10.28 4.96 25.61
C LYS A 332 -9.22 3.94 25.20
N GLU A 333 -9.60 2.67 25.06
CA GLU A 333 -8.65 1.62 24.70
C GLU A 333 -8.28 1.74 23.22
N VAL A 334 -6.99 1.94 22.95
CA VAL A 334 -6.44 2.06 21.60
C VAL A 334 -6.40 0.70 20.90
N TYR A 335 -6.15 -0.36 21.67
CA TYR A 335 -5.92 -1.71 21.16
C TYR A 335 -7.11 -2.60 21.47
N THR A 336 -7.45 -3.50 20.54
CA THR A 336 -8.46 -4.54 20.81
C THR A 336 -8.03 -5.87 20.23
N ILE A 337 -7.94 -6.88 21.08
CA ILE A 337 -7.84 -8.27 20.62
C ILE A 337 -9.26 -8.76 20.35
N ILE A 338 -9.58 -8.95 19.08
CA ILE A 338 -10.85 -9.55 18.66
C ILE A 338 -10.68 -11.04 18.80
N SER A 339 -10.88 -11.51 20.03
CA SER A 339 -10.85 -12.92 20.34
C SER A 339 -12.23 -13.53 20.14
N LEU A 340 -12.27 -14.70 19.51
CA LEU A 340 -13.15 -15.74 20.02
C LEU A 340 -12.40 -16.35 21.22
N ILE A 341 -12.50 -15.72 22.39
CA ILE A 341 -11.90 -16.10 23.70
C ILE A 341 -10.44 -15.63 23.90
N GLY A 342 -10.22 -14.77 24.91
CA GLY A 342 -9.13 -13.79 24.99
C GLY A 342 -7.75 -14.22 25.47
N SER A 343 -6.77 -13.32 25.25
CA SER A 343 -5.51 -13.22 26.00
C SER A 343 -4.64 -12.01 25.58
N ASN A 344 -4.37 -11.13 26.56
CA ASN A 344 -3.38 -10.06 26.78
C ASN A 344 -2.36 -9.63 25.70
N ILE A 345 -2.24 -8.30 25.53
CA ILE A 345 -1.12 -7.58 24.86
C ILE A 345 -0.09 -7.15 25.93
N GLU A 346 1.19 -7.41 25.70
CA GLU A 346 2.28 -6.76 26.44
C GLU A 346 2.55 -5.36 25.87
N THR A 347 2.19 -4.32 26.63
CA THR A 347 2.64 -2.95 26.36
C THR A 347 3.91 -2.68 27.15
N GLY A 348 5.06 -2.53 26.47
CA GLY A 348 6.28 -2.03 27.09
C GLY A 348 6.16 -0.53 27.40
N GLY A 349 5.64 -0.19 28.58
CA GLY A 349 5.54 1.17 29.10
C GLY A 349 6.43 1.37 30.32
N GLY A 350 7.49 2.15 30.18
CA GLY A 350 8.31 2.63 31.30
C GLY A 350 7.47 3.50 32.24
N GLY A 351 7.46 3.14 33.52
CA GLY A 351 6.77 3.88 34.57
C GLY A 351 7.38 5.27 34.78
N GLY A 352 6.54 6.29 34.70
CA GLY A 352 6.78 7.60 35.31
C GLY A 352 5.87 7.74 36.52
N GLU A 353 6.44 7.56 37.71
CA GLU A 353 5.77 7.89 38.97
C GLU A 353 5.65 9.41 39.13
N ARG A 354 4.50 9.84 39.63
CA ARG A 354 4.27 11.19 40.16
C ARG A 354 4.89 11.28 41.55
N GLY A 355 5.70 12.30 41.75
CA GLY A 355 6.11 12.89 43.03
C GLY A 355 6.49 14.34 42.75
#